data_AF-A0A525CBJ7-F1
#
_entry.id   AF-A0A525CBJ7-F1
#
_cell.length_a   1.000
_cell.length_b   1.000
_cell.length_c   1.000
_cell.angle_alpha   90.00
_cell.angle_beta   90.00
_cell.angle_gamma   90.00
#
_symmetry.space_group_name_H-M   'P 1'
#
loop_
_entity.id
_entity.type
_entity.pdbx_description
1 polymer ?
#
loop_
_entity_poly.entity_id
_entity_poly.type
_entity_poly.pdbx_seq_one_letter_code
_entity_poly.pdbx_strand_id
1 'polypeptide(L)'
;MNFSTNPYKSPEAEPKKSLRANKSKGKVGVFEFEVDGKKLKTIGSSFSGKERVFIDDVLVSEKRSYAKNSRHNFKVGDKDYIVEFKVPNLLKAELFCNVYINEQLIAGKVATMNAKHLSEIIVPIILVFIAASVLGVNYFNISIWVLVLPGVIFFILSLVFINKYAFEIEDTYPGD
;
A
#
# COMPACT_ATOMS: atom_id res chain seq x y z
N MET A 1 -4.41 43.92 22.26
CA MET A 1 -4.34 42.44 22.35
C MET A 1 -5.19 41.86 21.23
N ASN A 2 -4.58 40.96 20.47
CA ASN A 2 -5.11 40.29 19.28
C ASN A 2 -6.38 39.50 19.55
N PHE A 3 -7.29 39.42 18.57
CA PHE A 3 -7.77 38.13 18.08
C PHE A 3 -7.97 38.19 16.56
N SER A 4 -7.25 37.30 15.91
CA SER A 4 -7.06 37.11 14.47
C SER A 4 -8.36 36.70 13.78
N THR A 5 -8.80 37.46 12.78
CA THR A 5 -9.82 37.03 11.82
C THR A 5 -9.20 36.01 10.88
N ASN A 6 -9.55 34.73 11.05
CA ASN A 6 -9.21 33.63 10.16
C ASN A 6 -9.83 33.88 8.76
N PRO A 7 -9.04 34.06 7.68
CA PRO A 7 -9.57 34.44 6.37
C PRO A 7 -9.89 33.26 5.44
N TYR A 8 -9.79 32.00 5.89
CA TYR A 8 -10.09 30.86 5.01
C TYR A 8 -11.57 30.44 5.05
N LYS A 9 -12.42 31.29 4.45
CA LYS A 9 -13.76 30.90 4.02
C LYS A 9 -13.59 30.01 2.78
N SER A 10 -13.72 28.70 2.97
CA SER A 10 -13.71 27.69 1.91
C SER A 10 -14.74 28.05 0.84
N PRO A 11 -14.37 28.20 -0.44
CA PRO A 11 -15.33 28.16 -1.52
C PRO A 11 -15.90 26.75 -1.59
N GLU A 12 -17.22 26.66 -1.49
CA GLU A 12 -18.05 25.48 -1.66
C GLU A 12 -17.70 24.80 -3.00
N ALA A 13 -16.79 23.83 -2.95
CA ALA A 13 -16.36 23.07 -4.11
C ALA A 13 -17.33 21.89 -4.30
N GLU A 14 -18.05 21.95 -5.42
CA GLU A 14 -18.92 20.89 -5.94
C GLU A 14 -18.25 19.50 -5.88
N PRO A 15 -19.03 18.42 -5.67
CA PRO A 15 -18.50 17.09 -5.42
C PRO A 15 -17.80 16.58 -6.68
N LYS A 16 -16.46 16.69 -6.72
CA LYS A 16 -15.63 16.10 -7.77
C LYS A 16 -15.71 14.58 -7.67
N LYS A 17 -16.67 14.03 -8.43
CA LYS A 17 -16.76 12.70 -9.03
C LYS A 17 -15.65 11.74 -8.57
N SER A 18 -16.01 10.82 -7.68
CA SER A 18 -15.16 9.74 -7.19
C SER A 18 -14.34 9.11 -8.31
N LEU A 19 -13.05 9.44 -8.32
CA LEU A 19 -12.08 8.92 -9.27
C LEU A 19 -11.83 7.45 -8.89
N ARG A 20 -12.41 6.56 -9.68
CA ARG A 20 -12.22 5.10 -9.59
C ARG A 20 -10.74 4.78 -9.39
N ALA A 21 -10.40 4.27 -8.21
CA ALA A 21 -9.15 3.56 -8.00
C ALA A 21 -9.03 2.48 -9.07
N ASN A 22 -8.04 2.64 -9.96
CA ASN A 22 -7.82 1.65 -10.99
C ASN A 22 -7.26 0.41 -10.30
N LYS A 23 -8.04 -0.68 -10.32
CA LYS A 23 -7.72 -1.97 -9.68
C LYS A 23 -6.34 -2.44 -10.14
N SER A 24 -5.31 -2.13 -9.35
CA SER A 24 -3.92 -2.47 -9.68
C SER A 24 -3.76 -3.99 -9.57
N LYS A 25 -3.58 -4.65 -10.72
CA LYS A 25 -3.17 -6.04 -10.78
C LYS A 25 -1.69 -6.13 -10.38
N GLY A 26 -1.43 -6.20 -9.08
CA GLY A 26 -0.21 -6.74 -8.48
C GLY A 26 0.92 -5.75 -8.19
N LYS A 27 1.56 -5.96 -7.02
CA LYS A 27 2.90 -5.54 -6.58
C LYS A 27 3.25 -4.04 -6.54
N VAL A 28 2.41 -3.18 -7.09
CA VAL A 28 2.65 -1.74 -7.23
C VAL A 28 1.38 -0.97 -6.88
N GLY A 29 1.40 -0.20 -5.80
CA GLY A 29 0.39 0.79 -5.49
C GLY A 29 0.58 2.00 -6.39
N VAL A 30 -0.44 2.34 -7.16
CA VAL A 30 -0.46 3.57 -7.97
C VAL A 30 -1.50 4.49 -7.36
N PHE A 31 -1.08 5.66 -6.90
CA PHE A 31 -1.96 6.67 -6.35
C PHE A 31 -1.96 7.87 -7.28
N GLU A 32 -3.16 8.35 -7.61
CA GLU A 32 -3.35 9.53 -8.44
C GLU A 32 -4.11 10.58 -7.63
N PHE A 33 -3.57 11.80 -7.63
CA PHE A 33 -4.10 12.97 -6.95
C PHE A 33 -4.21 14.12 -7.94
N GLU A 34 -5.23 14.97 -7.77
CA GLU A 34 -5.35 16.23 -8.48
C GLU A 34 -5.14 17.35 -7.45
N VAL A 35 -4.01 18.06 -7.54
CA VAL A 35 -3.63 19.10 -6.57
C VAL A 35 -3.17 20.34 -7.33
N ASP A 36 -3.69 21.51 -6.98
CA ASP A 36 -3.42 22.77 -7.70
C ASP A 36 -3.66 22.70 -9.23
N GLY A 37 -4.62 21.88 -9.67
CA GLY A 37 -4.90 21.65 -11.10
C GLY A 37 -3.85 20.81 -11.83
N LYS A 38 -2.86 20.25 -11.11
CA LYS A 38 -1.84 19.33 -11.64
C LYS A 38 -2.18 17.89 -11.28
N LYS A 39 -1.78 16.96 -12.16
CA LYS A 39 -1.92 15.52 -11.91
C LYS A 39 -0.66 15.00 -11.24
N LEU A 40 -0.77 14.67 -9.96
CA LEU A 40 0.28 14.00 -9.21
C LEU A 40 0.03 12.49 -9.25
N LYS A 41 0.98 11.74 -9.80
CA LYS A 41 0.94 10.28 -9.85
C LYS A 41 2.11 9.72 -9.08
N THR A 42 1.82 8.86 -8.11
CA THR A 42 2.83 8.21 -7.30
C THR A 42 2.74 6.71 -7.47
N ILE A 43 3.89 6.05 -7.54
CA ILE A 43 4.02 4.63 -7.80
C ILE A 43 4.93 4.06 -6.73
N GLY A 44 4.40 3.21 -5.85
CA GLY A 44 5.15 2.55 -4.78
C GLY A 44 5.07 1.04 -4.89
N SER A 45 6.21 0.34 -4.81
CA SER A 45 6.25 -1.13 -4.81
C SER A 45 6.73 -1.67 -3.46
N SER A 46 5.85 -2.35 -2.73
CA SER A 46 6.17 -2.92 -1.41
C SER A 46 7.23 -4.03 -1.44
N PHE A 47 7.41 -4.71 -2.58
CA PHE A 47 8.40 -5.79 -2.71
C PHE A 47 9.78 -5.28 -3.14
N SER A 48 9.82 -4.45 -4.18
CA SER A 48 11.09 -3.94 -4.71
C SER A 48 11.61 -2.72 -3.95
N GLY A 49 10.74 -2.08 -3.16
CA GLY A 49 11.00 -0.79 -2.51
C GLY A 49 11.06 0.37 -3.49
N LYS A 50 10.79 0.17 -4.79
CA LYS A 50 10.87 1.24 -5.79
C LYS A 50 9.68 2.17 -5.64
N GLU A 51 9.99 3.46 -5.55
CA GLU A 51 9.05 4.57 -5.37
C GLU A 51 9.33 5.63 -6.43
N ARG A 52 8.32 6.06 -7.15
CA ARG A 52 8.41 7.08 -8.20
C ARG A 52 7.27 8.07 -8.07
N VAL A 53 7.58 9.34 -8.30
CA VAL A 53 6.63 10.45 -8.23
C VAL A 53 6.68 11.22 -9.54
N PHE A 54 5.51 11.44 -10.12
CA PHE A 54 5.30 12.15 -11.38
C PHE A 54 4.34 13.31 -11.18
N ILE A 55 4.61 14.43 -11.84
CA ILE A 55 3.68 15.55 -11.95
C ILE A 55 3.44 15.83 -13.43
N ASP A 56 2.18 15.84 -13.83
CA ASP A 56 1.76 16.00 -15.23
C ASP A 56 2.57 15.06 -16.16
N ASP A 57 2.71 13.80 -15.71
CA ASP A 57 3.46 12.71 -16.34
C ASP A 57 5.00 12.87 -16.41
N VAL A 58 5.57 13.93 -15.80
CA VAL A 58 7.02 14.14 -15.68
C VAL A 58 7.55 13.55 -14.38
N LEU A 59 8.56 12.69 -14.45
CA LEU A 59 9.22 12.14 -13.26
C LEU A 59 9.96 13.23 -12.48
N VAL A 60 9.50 13.52 -11.26
CA VAL A 60 10.10 14.54 -10.38
C VAL A 60 10.93 13.94 -9.25
N SER A 61 10.67 12.68 -8.89
CA SER A 61 11.43 11.99 -7.86
C SER A 61 11.39 10.47 -8.06
N GLU A 62 12.53 9.82 -7.85
CA GLU A 62 12.65 8.36 -7.79
C GLU A 62 13.51 7.99 -6.58
N LYS A 63 13.06 6.98 -5.84
CA LYS A 63 13.77 6.43 -4.70
C LYS A 63 13.57 4.94 -4.63
N ARG A 64 14.51 4.26 -3.98
CA ARG A 64 14.32 2.89 -3.52
C ARG A 64 14.38 2.87 -2.00
N SER A 65 13.26 2.56 -1.35
CA SER A 65 13.14 2.49 0.09
C SER A 65 12.54 1.15 0.53
N TYR A 66 13.21 0.48 1.46
CA TYR A 66 12.68 -0.68 2.18
C TYR A 66 12.20 -0.32 3.58
N ALA A 67 12.32 0.96 3.96
CA ALA A 67 11.81 1.45 5.23
C ALA A 67 10.28 1.49 5.21
N LYS A 68 9.66 1.30 6.38
CA LYS A 68 8.21 1.41 6.53
C LYS A 68 7.68 2.79 6.14
N ASN A 69 8.52 3.82 6.27
CA ASN A 69 8.19 5.19 5.93
C ASN A 69 9.23 5.71 4.95
N SER A 70 8.77 6.42 3.92
CA SER A 70 9.63 7.12 2.98
C SER A 70 9.03 8.47 2.63
N ARG A 71 9.90 9.44 2.32
CA ARG A 71 9.52 10.79 1.92
C ARG A 71 10.27 11.19 0.66
N HIS A 72 9.53 11.82 -0.25
CA HIS A 72 10.03 12.47 -1.45
C HIS A 72 9.76 13.95 -1.34
N ASN A 73 10.82 14.75 -1.25
CA ASN A 73 10.74 16.20 -1.20
C ASN A 73 11.20 16.75 -2.54
N PHE A 74 10.40 17.61 -3.16
CA PHE A 74 10.73 18.25 -4.44
C PHE A 74 10.00 19.59 -4.56
N LYS A 75 10.49 20.47 -5.44
CA LYS A 75 9.90 21.79 -5.68
C LYS A 75 9.19 21.85 -7.02
N VAL A 76 8.06 22.57 -7.06
CA VAL A 76 7.32 22.85 -8.29
C VAL A 76 6.96 24.34 -8.29
N GLY A 77 7.69 25.13 -9.06
CA GLY A 77 7.65 26.59 -8.92
C GLY A 77 8.14 27.00 -7.53
N ASP A 78 7.34 27.81 -6.83
CA ASP A 78 7.66 28.32 -5.48
C ASP A 78 7.08 27.48 -4.33
N LYS A 79 6.49 26.32 -4.65
CA LYS A 79 5.85 25.44 -3.66
C LYS A 79 6.74 24.24 -3.35
N ASP A 80 6.85 23.93 -2.06
CA ASP A 80 7.53 22.74 -1.55
C ASP A 80 6.54 21.58 -1.47
N TYR A 81 6.74 20.55 -2.30
CA TYR A 81 5.92 19.35 -2.33
C TYR A 81 6.62 18.22 -1.55
N ILE A 82 5.82 17.51 -0.74
CA ILE A 82 6.27 16.33 -0.01
C ILE A 82 5.28 15.20 -0.28
N VAL A 83 5.78 14.08 -0.78
CA VAL A 83 5.02 12.83 -0.87
C VAL A 83 5.57 11.87 0.18
N GLU A 84 4.75 11.46 1.13
CA GLU A 84 5.09 10.49 2.16
C GLU A 84 4.37 9.17 1.90
N PHE A 85 5.14 8.08 1.86
CA PHE A 85 4.60 6.73 1.94
C PHE A 85 4.78 6.19 3.35
N LYS A 86 3.74 5.56 3.91
CA LYS A 86 3.77 5.01 5.26
C LYS A 86 3.10 3.65 5.31
N VAL A 87 3.79 2.67 5.88
CA VAL A 87 3.31 1.30 6.12
C VAL A 87 3.31 1.08 7.63
N PRO A 88 2.30 1.56 8.37
CA PRO A 88 2.30 1.50 9.83
C PRO A 88 2.26 0.05 10.32
N ASN A 89 1.54 -0.83 9.62
CA ASN A 89 1.44 -2.23 9.99
C ASN A 89 1.58 -3.15 8.77
N LEU A 90 2.68 -3.92 8.72
CA LEU A 90 2.90 -4.91 7.64
C LEU A 90 1.85 -6.02 7.67
N LEU A 91 1.32 -6.37 8.84
CA LEU A 91 0.33 -7.45 8.96
C LEU A 91 -1.03 -7.07 8.37
N LYS A 92 -1.42 -5.80 8.51
CA LYS A 92 -2.64 -5.26 7.88
C LYS A 92 -2.42 -4.89 6.42
N ALA A 93 -1.16 -4.84 5.98
CA ALA A 93 -0.74 -4.45 4.64
C ALA A 93 -1.42 -3.15 4.18
N GLU A 94 -1.43 -2.15 5.05
CA GLU A 94 -1.94 -0.81 4.76
C GLU A 94 -0.79 0.08 4.27
N LEU A 95 -0.92 0.67 3.08
CA LEU A 95 0.00 1.66 2.54
C LEU A 95 -0.74 3.01 2.48
N PHE A 96 -0.27 3.96 3.26
CA PHE A 96 -0.71 5.34 3.21
C PHE A 96 0.18 6.11 2.24
N CYS A 97 -0.43 6.95 1.43
CA CYS A 97 0.22 7.92 0.57
C CYS A 97 -0.34 9.30 0.90
N ASN A 98 0.47 10.13 1.54
CA ASN A 98 0.12 11.48 1.96
C ASN A 98 0.87 12.51 1.12
N VAL A 99 0.17 13.57 0.74
CA VAL A 99 0.71 14.66 -0.07
C VAL A 99 0.64 15.95 0.74
N TYR A 100 1.78 16.59 0.94
CA TYR A 100 1.89 17.86 1.61
C TYR A 100 2.40 18.94 0.64
N ILE A 101 1.89 20.16 0.82
CA ILE A 101 2.40 21.36 0.16
C ILE A 101 2.74 22.37 1.25
N ASN A 102 3.97 22.89 1.23
CA ASN A 102 4.47 23.81 2.25
C ASN A 102 4.23 23.28 3.68
N GLU A 103 4.54 22.00 3.90
CA GLU A 103 4.32 21.23 5.15
C GLU A 103 2.86 20.99 5.55
N GLN A 104 1.88 21.49 4.80
CA GLN A 104 0.46 21.25 5.08
C GLN A 104 -0.06 20.03 4.32
N LEU A 105 -0.75 19.11 5.01
CA LEU A 105 -1.38 17.94 4.41
C LEU A 105 -2.57 18.36 3.53
N ILE A 106 -2.49 18.05 2.23
CA ILE A 106 -3.51 18.43 1.24
C ILE A 106 -4.38 17.24 0.83
N ALA A 107 -3.77 16.06 0.72
CA ALA A 107 -4.48 14.86 0.32
C ALA A 107 -3.85 13.60 0.94
N GLY A 108 -4.69 12.62 1.26
CA GLY A 108 -4.30 11.30 1.72
C GLY A 108 -5.05 10.22 0.96
N LYS A 109 -4.35 9.13 0.64
CA LYS A 109 -4.98 7.89 0.19
C LYS A 109 -4.41 6.75 0.98
N VAL A 110 -5.29 5.89 1.46
CA VAL A 110 -4.88 4.62 2.04
C VAL A 110 -5.19 3.57 1.01
N ALA A 111 -4.33 2.58 0.96
CA ALA A 111 -4.70 1.40 0.26
C ALA A 111 -4.43 0.21 1.17
N THR A 112 -5.40 -0.68 1.18
CA THR A 112 -5.51 -1.78 2.12
C THR A 112 -5.62 -3.07 1.34
N MET A 113 -5.07 -4.15 1.89
CA MET A 113 -5.30 -5.47 1.33
C MET A 113 -6.55 -6.06 1.97
N ASN A 114 -7.49 -6.49 1.13
CA ASN A 114 -8.64 -7.24 1.61
C ASN A 114 -8.19 -8.67 1.98
N ALA A 115 -7.84 -8.87 3.26
CA ALA A 115 -7.33 -10.13 3.80
C ALA A 115 -8.38 -11.25 3.88
N LYS A 116 -9.68 -10.94 3.68
CA LYS A 116 -10.78 -11.91 3.76
C LYS A 116 -10.69 -12.98 2.68
N HIS A 117 -10.34 -12.57 1.46
CA HIS A 117 -10.18 -13.51 0.34
C HIS A 117 -8.96 -14.44 0.51
N LEU A 118 -8.06 -14.05 1.42
CA LEU A 118 -6.79 -14.71 1.67
C LEU A 118 -6.94 -15.81 2.73
N SER A 119 -7.71 -15.55 3.79
CA SER A 119 -8.05 -16.56 4.79
C SER A 119 -8.89 -17.69 4.20
N GLU A 120 -9.82 -17.38 3.27
CA GLU A 120 -10.63 -18.39 2.58
C GLU A 120 -9.81 -19.35 1.71
N ILE A 121 -8.63 -18.93 1.23
CA ILE A 121 -7.74 -19.77 0.40
C ILE A 121 -6.67 -20.45 1.25
N ILE A 122 -6.08 -19.77 2.23
CA ILE A 122 -4.95 -20.31 3.00
C ILE A 122 -5.38 -21.38 4.01
N VAL A 123 -6.56 -21.23 4.63
CA VAL A 123 -7.08 -22.17 5.64
C VAL A 123 -7.28 -23.58 5.10
N PRO A 124 -7.95 -23.81 3.93
CA PRO A 124 -8.11 -25.17 3.41
C PRO A 124 -6.77 -25.81 3.03
N ILE A 125 -5.81 -25.02 2.53
CA ILE A 125 -4.48 -25.51 2.18
C ILE A 125 -3.72 -25.99 3.43
N ILE A 126 -3.77 -25.21 4.51
CA ILE A 126 -3.16 -25.59 5.80
C ILE A 126 -3.80 -26.87 6.34
N LEU A 127 -5.14 -26.99 6.28
CA LEU A 127 -5.86 -28.18 6.75
C LEU A 127 -5.45 -29.43 5.97
N VAL A 128 -5.34 -29.35 4.64
CA VAL A 128 -4.88 -30.47 3.80
C VAL A 128 -3.45 -30.85 4.16
N PHE A 129 -2.57 -29.87 4.40
CA PHE A 129 -1.18 -30.13 4.77
C PHE A 129 -1.05 -30.83 6.12
N ILE A 130 -1.85 -30.40 7.11
CA ILE A 130 -1.93 -31.05 8.43
C ILE A 130 -2.43 -32.49 8.29
N ALA A 131 -3.52 -32.70 7.54
CA ALA A 131 -4.08 -34.04 7.32
C ALA A 131 -3.08 -34.99 6.64
N ALA A 132 -2.41 -34.53 5.58
CA ALA A 132 -1.38 -35.30 4.88
C ALA A 132 -0.19 -35.64 5.79
N SER A 133 0.21 -34.71 6.65
CA SER A 133 1.31 -34.93 7.60
C SER A 133 0.98 -35.98 8.65
N VAL A 134 -0.23 -35.96 9.22
CA VAL A 134 -0.71 -36.96 10.19
C VAL A 134 -0.78 -38.35 9.56
N LEU A 135 -1.30 -38.45 8.34
CA LEU A 135 -1.38 -39.71 7.60
C LEU A 135 0.02 -40.25 7.23
N GLY A 136 0.92 -39.39 6.77
CA GLY A 136 2.28 -39.79 6.36
C GLY A 136 3.12 -40.35 7.51
N VAL A 137 3.05 -39.73 8.69
CA VAL A 137 3.78 -40.20 9.88
C VAL A 137 3.19 -41.52 10.40
N ASN A 138 1.86 -41.65 10.42
CA ASN A 138 1.20 -42.82 11.02
C ASN A 138 1.25 -44.07 10.12
N TYR A 139 1.01 -43.93 8.82
CA TYR A 139 0.88 -45.08 7.91
C TYR A 139 2.18 -45.47 7.19
N PHE A 140 3.08 -44.52 6.95
CA PHE A 140 4.26 -44.75 6.11
C PHE A 140 5.58 -44.67 6.88
N ASN A 141 5.53 -44.41 8.20
CA ASN A 141 6.70 -44.27 9.07
C ASN A 141 7.75 -43.28 8.49
N ILE A 142 7.26 -42.24 7.81
CA ILE A 142 8.10 -41.26 7.13
C ILE A 142 8.78 -40.40 8.19
N SER A 143 10.11 -40.27 8.06
CA SER A 143 10.89 -39.39 8.93
C SER A 143 10.39 -37.95 8.83
N ILE A 144 10.22 -37.31 9.98
CA ILE A 144 9.63 -35.96 10.07
C ILE A 144 10.43 -34.92 9.27
N TRP A 145 11.74 -35.12 9.12
CA TRP A 145 12.62 -34.26 8.34
C TRP A 145 12.28 -34.21 6.84
N VAL A 146 11.70 -35.29 6.30
CA VAL A 146 11.24 -35.37 4.89
C VAL A 146 9.99 -34.51 4.67
N LEU A 147 9.21 -34.23 5.72
CA LEU A 147 8.04 -33.34 5.67
C LEU A 147 8.42 -31.87 5.88
N VAL A 148 9.44 -31.59 6.72
CA VAL A 148 9.84 -30.23 7.08
C VAL A 148 10.38 -29.45 5.87
N LEU A 149 11.27 -30.05 5.06
CA LEU A 149 11.89 -29.36 3.92
C LEU A 149 10.88 -28.89 2.85
N PRO A 150 10.02 -29.75 2.28
CA PRO A 150 9.00 -29.32 1.34
C PRO A 150 7.94 -28.44 2.00
N GLY A 151 7.64 -28.64 3.29
CA GLY A 151 6.74 -27.77 4.05
C GLY A 151 7.24 -26.33 4.16
N VAL A 152 8.54 -26.14 4.43
CA VAL A 152 9.16 -24.80 4.48
C VAL A 152 9.16 -24.15 3.09
N ILE A 153 9.47 -24.89 2.03
CA ILE A 153 9.43 -24.36 0.65
C ILE A 153 8.00 -23.97 0.27
N PHE A 154 7.01 -24.82 0.58
CA PHE A 154 5.62 -24.55 0.30
C PHE A 154 5.09 -23.36 1.12
N PHE A 155 5.53 -23.21 2.37
CA PHE A 155 5.22 -22.05 3.20
C PHE A 155 5.80 -20.75 2.59
N ILE A 156 7.05 -20.78 2.12
CA ILE A 156 7.67 -19.65 1.43
C ILE A 156 6.91 -19.31 0.15
N LEU A 157 6.53 -20.31 -0.66
CA LEU A 157 5.74 -20.10 -1.89
C LEU A 157 4.35 -19.55 -1.60
N SER A 158 3.69 -20.06 -0.55
CA SER A 158 2.42 -19.55 -0.03
C SER A 158 2.54 -18.07 0.35
N LEU A 159 3.55 -17.68 1.12
CA LEU A 159 3.81 -16.27 1.47
C LEU A 159 4.04 -15.41 0.21
N VAL A 160 4.76 -15.92 -0.79
CA VAL A 160 4.96 -15.23 -2.06
C VAL A 160 3.65 -15.09 -2.86
N PHE A 161 2.77 -16.09 -2.81
CA PHE A 161 1.48 -16.09 -3.51
C PHE A 161 0.45 -15.17 -2.83
N ILE A 162 0.46 -15.12 -1.51
CA ILE A 162 -0.34 -14.21 -0.68
C ILE A 162 -0.04 -12.74 -1.00
N ASN A 163 1.22 -12.42 -1.31
CA ASN A 163 1.61 -11.09 -1.74
C ASN A 163 1.11 -10.71 -3.16
N LYS A 164 0.38 -11.59 -3.85
CA LYS A 164 -0.17 -11.35 -5.21
C LYS A 164 -1.60 -10.80 -5.21
N TYR A 165 -2.29 -10.75 -4.07
CA TYR A 165 -3.70 -10.34 -4.02
C TYR A 165 -3.89 -8.82 -4.06
N ALA A 166 -5.07 -8.42 -4.57
CA ALA A 166 -5.35 -7.07 -5.03
C ALA A 166 -5.50 -6.06 -3.89
N PHE A 167 -5.01 -4.86 -4.16
CA PHE A 167 -5.06 -3.72 -3.28
C PHE A 167 -6.35 -2.94 -3.53
N GLU A 168 -7.09 -2.65 -2.47
CA GLU A 168 -8.25 -1.77 -2.49
C GLU A 168 -7.77 -0.38 -2.04
N ILE A 169 -8.03 0.65 -2.83
CA ILE A 169 -7.59 2.03 -2.51
C ILE A 169 -8.82 2.79 -2.03
N GLU A 170 -8.72 3.34 -0.83
CA GLU A 170 -9.73 4.17 -0.19
C GLU A 170 -9.16 5.58 0.00
N ASP A 171 -9.96 6.60 -0.33
CA ASP A 171 -9.54 7.99 -0.11
C ASP A 171 -9.60 8.30 1.39
N THR A 172 -8.52 8.85 1.95
CA THR A 172 -8.46 9.24 3.36
C THR A 172 -8.31 10.75 3.45
N TYR A 173 -9.34 11.41 3.95
CA TYR A 173 -9.28 12.85 4.19
C TYR A 173 -8.56 13.12 5.52
N PRO A 174 -7.79 14.21 5.62
CA PRO A 174 -7.19 14.60 6.88
C PRO A 174 -8.29 15.04 7.85
N GLY A 175 -8.65 14.20 8.82
CA GLY A 175 -9.69 14.54 9.81
C GLY A 175 -10.19 13.44 10.75
N ASP A 176 -9.82 12.17 10.56
CA ASP A 176 -10.27 11.05 11.41
C ASP A 176 -9.25 10.64 12.48
#